data_AF-A0A8D0FU11-F1
#
_entry.id   AF-A0A8D0FU11-F1
#
_cell.length_a   1.000
_cell.length_b   1.000
_cell.length_c   1.000
_cell.angle_alpha   90.00
_cell.angle_beta   90.00
_cell.angle_gamma   90.00
#
_symmetry.space_group_name_H-M   'P 1'
#
loop_
_entity.id
_entity.type
_entity.pdbx_description
1 polymer ?
#
loop_
_entity_poly.entity_id
_entity_poly.type
_entity_poly.pdbx_seq_one_letter_code
_entity_poly.pdbx_strand_id
1 'polypeptide(L)'
;MEPAALERFPSPGKGSGLRSRRRVRPGQLLYRAEPFAYVVTKEQQGGVCHRCLRRNEHLHRCSQCKVAKYCDTSCQKEAWLDHKQECRCLKSIKPNFPPDSVRLAGRIVFKLVMCLSERLYSFSDLQSNIEQLSEEMKDGLRHLAQTLQLYLKTEIQDASHLPPVIDFFQIFTKGPCGL
;
A
#
# COMPACT_ATOMS: atom_id res chain seq x y z
N MET A 1 -11.79 26.81 15.81
CA MET A 1 -11.22 25.97 14.73
C MET A 1 -12.34 25.75 13.73
N GLU A 2 -12.18 26.21 12.48
CA GLU A 2 -13.20 26.04 11.44
C GLU A 2 -13.47 24.55 11.19
N PRO A 3 -14.74 24.11 11.13
CA PRO A 3 -15.05 22.71 10.84
C PRO A 3 -14.54 22.32 9.44
N ALA A 4 -14.06 21.09 9.30
CA ALA A 4 -13.58 20.56 8.03
C ALA A 4 -14.65 20.68 6.93
N ALA A 5 -14.25 21.13 5.74
CA ALA A 5 -15.15 21.35 4.60
C ALA A 5 -15.81 20.05 4.07
N LEU A 6 -15.20 18.91 4.39
CA LEU A 6 -15.70 17.57 4.11
C LEU A 6 -15.90 16.85 5.44
N GLU A 7 -16.94 16.05 5.52
CA GLU A 7 -17.21 15.19 6.67
C GLU A 7 -17.60 13.78 6.23
N ARG A 8 -17.23 12.81 7.06
CA ARG A 8 -17.68 11.43 6.94
C ARG A 8 -19.15 11.35 7.36
N PHE A 9 -19.94 10.57 6.64
CA PHE A 9 -21.33 10.30 6.99
C PHE A 9 -21.72 8.86 6.64
N PRO A 10 -22.71 8.25 7.33
CA PRO A 10 -23.27 6.98 6.90
C PRO A 10 -24.14 7.18 5.65
N SER A 11 -23.81 6.48 4.56
CA SER A 11 -24.57 6.45 3.31
C SER A 11 -25.53 5.26 3.30
N PRO A 12 -26.85 5.47 3.23
CA PRO A 12 -27.83 4.38 3.19
C PRO A 12 -27.52 3.37 2.08
N GLY A 13 -27.47 2.09 2.43
CA GLY A 13 -27.18 0.97 1.51
C GLY A 13 -25.76 0.90 0.95
N LYS A 14 -24.84 1.79 1.36
CA LYS A 14 -23.48 1.89 0.79
C LYS A 14 -22.35 2.06 1.81
N GLY A 15 -22.63 1.92 3.11
CA GLY A 15 -21.61 2.05 4.17
C GLY A 15 -21.23 3.50 4.46
N SER A 16 -19.94 3.81 4.55
CA SER A 16 -19.46 5.18 4.82
C SER A 16 -19.29 5.99 3.53
N GLY A 17 -19.64 7.27 3.57
CA GLY A 17 -19.42 8.23 2.48
C GLY A 17 -18.74 9.51 2.96
N LEU A 18 -18.37 10.36 2.00
CA LEU A 18 -17.82 11.69 2.24
C LEU A 18 -18.78 12.74 1.63
N ARG A 19 -19.19 13.73 2.40
CA ARG A 19 -20.03 14.84 1.93
C ARG A 19 -19.41 16.19 2.25
N SER A 20 -19.74 17.22 1.47
CA SER A 20 -19.32 18.58 1.82
C SER A 20 -20.32 19.26 2.74
N ARG A 21 -19.81 20.03 3.71
CA ARG A 21 -20.61 20.88 4.61
C ARG A 21 -20.92 22.27 4.02
N ARG A 22 -20.41 22.56 2.83
CA ARG A 22 -20.52 23.88 2.17
C ARG A 22 -20.75 23.72 0.67
N ARG A 23 -21.15 24.81 0.01
CA ARG A 23 -21.21 24.83 -1.47
C ARG A 23 -19.80 24.67 -2.04
N VAL A 24 -19.69 23.84 -3.07
CA VAL A 24 -18.46 23.58 -3.83
C VAL A 24 -18.64 24.15 -5.23
N ARG A 25 -17.60 24.80 -5.76
CA ARG A 25 -17.59 25.30 -7.16
C ARG A 25 -16.88 24.30 -8.09
N PRO A 26 -17.26 24.21 -9.37
CA PRO A 26 -16.50 23.45 -10.36
C PRO A 26 -15.01 23.84 -10.35
N GLY A 27 -14.13 22.85 -10.33
CA GLY A 27 -12.67 23.04 -10.26
C GLY A 27 -12.09 23.29 -8.86
N GLN A 28 -12.91 23.37 -7.81
CA GLN A 28 -12.42 23.58 -6.45
C GLN A 28 -11.72 22.33 -5.89
N LEU A 29 -10.49 22.49 -5.40
CA LEU A 29 -9.77 21.44 -4.69
C LEU A 29 -10.47 21.11 -3.37
N LEU A 30 -10.93 19.86 -3.24
CA LEU A 30 -11.62 19.36 -2.06
C LEU A 30 -10.67 18.69 -1.06
N TYR A 31 -9.76 17.86 -1.57
CA TYR A 31 -8.82 17.09 -0.77
C TYR A 31 -7.60 16.70 -1.60
N ARG A 32 -6.44 16.61 -0.97
CA ARG A 32 -5.21 16.04 -1.52
C ARG A 32 -4.55 15.20 -0.44
N ALA A 33 -4.10 14.02 -0.82
CA ALA A 33 -3.29 13.17 0.05
C ALA A 33 -2.15 12.54 -0.74
N GLU A 34 -1.05 12.33 -0.04
CA GLU A 34 -0.03 11.40 -0.49
C GLU A 34 -0.52 9.97 -0.22
N PRO A 35 -0.19 8.99 -1.09
CA PRO A 35 -0.56 7.61 -0.87
C PRO A 35 0.07 7.10 0.43
N PHE A 36 -0.70 6.32 1.21
CA PHE A 36 -0.18 5.66 2.40
C PHE A 36 1.02 4.75 2.04
N ALA A 37 0.81 3.90 1.04
CA ALA A 37 1.82 3.09 0.37
C ALA A 37 1.50 2.98 -1.12
N TYR A 38 2.53 2.76 -1.93
CA TYR A 38 2.40 2.47 -3.36
C TYR A 38 3.59 1.64 -3.84
N VAL A 39 3.43 0.99 -4.99
CA VAL A 39 4.49 0.25 -5.70
C VAL A 39 4.43 0.58 -7.19
N VAL A 40 5.58 0.49 -7.87
CA VAL A 40 5.61 0.42 -9.34
C VAL A 40 5.24 -1.01 -9.74
N THR A 41 4.28 -1.14 -10.65
CA THR A 41 3.82 -2.44 -11.16
C THR A 41 4.92 -3.15 -11.94
N LYS A 42 4.82 -4.47 -12.04
CA LYS A 42 5.77 -5.29 -12.80
C LYS A 42 5.94 -4.80 -14.23
N GLU A 43 4.85 -4.41 -14.89
CA GLU A 43 4.82 -3.98 -16.30
C GLU A 43 5.56 -2.65 -16.50
N GLN A 44 5.61 -1.78 -15.48
CA GLN A 44 6.26 -0.48 -15.56
C GLN A 44 7.69 -0.48 -15.03
N GLN A 45 8.21 -1.64 -14.62
CA GLN A 45 9.59 -1.76 -14.13
C GLN A 45 10.60 -1.36 -15.20
N GLY A 46 11.47 -0.42 -14.86
CA GLY A 46 12.48 0.07 -15.81
C GLY A 46 12.02 1.17 -16.75
N GLY A 47 10.72 1.49 -16.79
CA GLY A 47 10.21 2.66 -17.50
C GLY A 47 10.02 3.89 -16.61
N VAL A 48 9.84 3.69 -15.30
CA VAL A 48 9.56 4.78 -14.34
C VAL A 48 10.43 4.73 -13.08
N CYS A 49 10.62 5.90 -12.48
CA CYS A 49 11.24 6.04 -11.17
C CYS A 49 10.34 5.47 -10.06
N HIS A 50 10.90 4.66 -9.17
CA HIS A 50 10.20 4.06 -8.03
C HIS A 50 9.84 5.04 -6.90
N ARG A 51 10.26 6.32 -7.00
CA ARG A 51 9.92 7.38 -6.04
C ARG A 51 8.94 8.39 -6.62
N CYS A 52 9.29 9.03 -7.73
CA CYS A 52 8.48 10.11 -8.30
C CYS A 52 7.49 9.65 -9.37
N LEU A 53 7.53 8.36 -9.75
CA LEU A 53 6.68 7.73 -10.77
C LEU A 53 6.80 8.33 -12.18
N ARG A 54 7.73 9.27 -12.41
CA ARG A 54 8.00 9.85 -13.73
C ARG A 54 8.75 8.86 -14.61
N ARG A 55 8.42 8.89 -15.90
CA ARG A 55 9.15 8.15 -16.93
C ARG A 55 10.57 8.69 -17.06
N ASN A 56 11.53 7.80 -17.24
CA ASN A 56 12.92 8.16 -17.48
C ASN A 56 13.65 6.99 -18.16
N GLU A 57 14.40 7.26 -19.22
CA GLU A 57 15.15 6.27 -19.99
C GLU A 57 16.44 5.83 -19.28
N HIS A 58 16.97 6.67 -18.39
CA HIS A 58 18.22 6.48 -17.66
C HIS A 58 17.96 6.32 -16.16
N LEU A 59 17.46 5.15 -15.78
CA LEU A 59 17.22 4.84 -14.37
C LEU A 59 18.40 4.10 -13.73
N HIS A 60 18.78 4.55 -12.54
CA HIS A 60 19.77 3.90 -11.68
C HIS A 60 19.11 2.85 -10.78
N ARG A 61 19.58 1.61 -10.87
CA ARG A 61 19.08 0.50 -10.02
C ARG A 61 19.66 0.58 -8.60
N CYS A 62 18.85 0.24 -7.61
CA CYS A 62 19.30 -0.02 -6.25
C CYS A 62 20.40 -1.08 -6.26
N SER A 63 21.54 -0.79 -5.63
CA SER A 63 22.70 -1.68 -5.65
C SER A 63 22.49 -2.97 -4.85
N GLN A 64 21.56 -2.99 -3.89
CA GLN A 64 21.32 -4.13 -3.01
C GLN A 64 20.30 -5.13 -3.62
N CYS A 65 19.06 -4.71 -3.82
CA CYS A 65 18.02 -5.58 -4.36
C CYS A 65 18.10 -5.73 -5.89
N LYS A 66 18.68 -4.76 -6.61
CA LYS A 66 18.69 -4.68 -8.10
C LYS A 66 17.29 -4.57 -8.75
N VAL A 67 16.23 -4.44 -7.96
CA VAL A 67 14.83 -4.33 -8.44
C VAL A 67 14.42 -2.87 -8.57
N ALA A 68 14.45 -2.11 -7.46
CA ALA A 68 14.02 -0.72 -7.46
C ALA A 68 14.95 0.15 -8.33
N LYS A 69 14.37 1.10 -9.07
CA LYS A 69 15.09 1.98 -9.99
C LYS A 69 14.69 3.44 -9.80
N TYR A 70 15.64 4.36 -9.88
CA TYR A 70 15.45 5.78 -9.56
C TYR A 70 16.03 6.67 -10.66
N CYS A 71 15.44 7.85 -10.90
CA CYS A 71 15.96 8.80 -11.89
C CYS A 71 17.27 9.47 -11.45
N ASP A 72 17.49 9.59 -10.15
CA ASP A 72 18.67 10.22 -9.57
C ASP A 72 18.89 9.77 -8.12
N THR A 73 19.98 10.26 -7.53
CA THR A 73 20.36 9.96 -6.14
C THR A 73 19.43 10.61 -5.12
N SER A 74 18.72 11.69 -5.44
CA SER A 74 17.73 12.32 -4.55
C SER A 74 16.53 11.40 -4.36
N CYS A 75 15.93 10.95 -5.48
CA CYS A 75 14.82 10.01 -5.47
C CYS A 75 15.17 8.70 -4.75
N GLN A 76 16.42 8.21 -4.91
CA GLN A 76 16.87 7.03 -4.17
C GLN A 76 16.95 7.27 -2.66
N LYS A 77 17.49 8.41 -2.22
CA LYS A 77 17.61 8.77 -0.80
C LYS A 77 16.24 8.97 -0.15
N GLU A 78 15.35 9.71 -0.80
CA GLU A 78 13.99 9.95 -0.31
C GLU A 78 13.16 8.68 -0.21
N ALA A 79 13.30 7.75 -1.18
CA ALA A 79 12.61 6.48 -1.14
C ALA A 79 13.15 5.51 -0.08
N TRP A 80 14.34 5.76 0.49
CA TRP A 80 15.03 4.78 1.32
C TRP A 80 14.25 4.40 2.57
N LEU A 81 13.56 5.36 3.20
CA LEU A 81 12.73 5.09 4.38
C LEU A 81 11.64 4.05 4.08
N ASP A 82 10.91 4.21 2.97
CA ASP A 82 9.87 3.26 2.57
C ASP A 82 10.44 1.97 1.92
N HIS A 83 11.63 2.04 1.30
CA HIS A 83 12.23 0.93 0.54
C HIS A 83 13.12 0.01 1.40
N LYS A 84 13.75 0.49 2.47
CA LYS A 84 14.83 -0.23 3.18
C LYS A 84 14.45 -1.66 3.58
N GLN A 85 13.27 -1.85 4.16
CA GLN A 85 12.79 -3.17 4.60
C GLN A 85 12.43 -4.03 3.37
N GLU A 86 11.66 -3.49 2.42
CA GLU A 86 11.34 -4.14 1.14
C GLU A 86 12.59 -4.58 0.38
N CYS A 87 13.68 -3.80 0.45
CA CYS A 87 14.94 -4.07 -0.22
C CYS A 87 15.57 -5.38 0.25
N ARG A 88 15.47 -5.70 1.55
CA ARG A 88 16.02 -6.94 2.10
C ARG A 88 15.17 -8.14 1.67
N CYS A 89 13.84 -8.00 1.73
CA CYS A 89 12.89 -8.99 1.22
C CYS A 89 13.10 -9.30 -0.28
N LEU A 90 13.17 -8.27 -1.13
CA LEU A 90 13.41 -8.45 -2.57
C LEU A 90 14.77 -9.08 -2.87
N LYS A 91 15.78 -8.86 -2.01
CA LYS A 91 17.09 -9.48 -2.16
C LYS A 91 17.05 -10.97 -1.79
N SER A 92 16.31 -11.35 -0.76
CA SER A 92 16.30 -12.73 -0.22
C SER A 92 15.51 -13.71 -1.08
N ILE A 93 14.50 -13.25 -1.83
CA ILE A 93 13.65 -14.13 -2.64
C ILE A 93 14.15 -14.36 -4.07
N LYS A 94 15.31 -13.81 -4.45
CA LYS A 94 15.87 -14.00 -5.80
C LYS A 94 16.05 -15.50 -6.11
N PRO A 95 15.79 -15.94 -7.36
CA PRO A 95 15.43 -15.14 -8.53
C PRO A 95 13.92 -14.82 -8.65
N ASN A 96 13.11 -15.21 -7.68
CA ASN A 96 11.67 -14.98 -7.70
C ASN A 96 11.31 -13.50 -7.54
N PHE A 97 10.12 -13.14 -8.00
CA PHE A 97 9.56 -11.80 -7.89
C PHE A 97 8.11 -11.88 -7.40
N PRO A 98 7.73 -11.15 -6.34
CA PRO A 98 6.40 -11.26 -5.73
C PRO A 98 5.36 -10.49 -6.55
N PRO A 99 4.07 -10.88 -6.48
CA PRO A 99 2.98 -10.11 -7.08
C PRO A 99 2.93 -8.67 -6.57
N ASP A 100 2.44 -7.74 -7.39
CA ASP A 100 2.38 -6.32 -7.01
C ASP A 100 1.50 -6.06 -5.79
N SER A 101 0.40 -6.82 -5.65
CA SER A 101 -0.46 -6.79 -4.46
C SER A 101 0.31 -7.19 -3.20
N VAL A 102 1.17 -8.21 -3.27
CA VAL A 102 2.02 -8.65 -2.16
C VAL A 102 3.06 -7.59 -1.79
N ARG A 103 3.66 -6.94 -2.79
CA ARG A 103 4.61 -5.83 -2.53
C ARG A 103 3.93 -4.64 -1.87
N LEU A 104 2.73 -4.28 -2.35
CA LEU A 104 1.94 -3.20 -1.78
C LEU A 104 1.55 -3.52 -0.33
N ALA A 105 1.03 -4.72 -0.08
CA ALA A 105 0.69 -5.20 1.25
C ALA A 105 1.91 -5.19 2.19
N GLY A 106 3.08 -5.60 1.70
CA GLY A 106 4.32 -5.52 2.48
C GLY A 106 4.68 -4.10 2.88
N ARG A 107 4.55 -3.12 1.97
CA ARG A 107 4.77 -1.71 2.30
C ARG A 107 3.75 -1.16 3.29
N ILE A 108 2.49 -1.59 3.21
CA ILE A 108 1.45 -1.25 4.20
C ILE A 108 1.85 -1.77 5.57
N VAL A 109 2.23 -3.05 5.67
CA VAL A 109 2.67 -3.68 6.93
C VAL A 109 3.85 -2.91 7.54
N PHE A 110 4.90 -2.66 6.76
CA PHE A 110 6.07 -1.91 7.24
C PHE A 110 5.71 -0.51 7.73
N LYS A 111 4.77 0.17 7.06
CA LYS A 111 4.33 1.50 7.45
C LYS A 111 3.51 1.47 8.74
N LEU A 112 2.60 0.50 8.89
CA LEU A 112 1.80 0.32 10.12
C LEU A 112 2.67 -0.02 11.33
N VAL A 113 3.73 -0.81 11.15
CA VAL A 113 4.71 -1.11 12.22
C VAL A 113 5.55 0.11 12.59
N MET A 114 5.92 0.95 11.61
CA MET A 114 6.78 2.12 11.84
C MET A 114 6.04 3.38 12.30
N CYS A 115 4.79 3.58 11.88
CA CYS A 115 4.07 4.84 12.09
C CYS A 115 2.57 4.60 12.29
N LEU A 116 2.07 4.87 13.50
CA LEU A 116 0.65 4.73 13.88
C LEU A 116 -0.19 5.99 13.58
N SER A 117 0.37 7.01 12.90
CA SER A 117 -0.33 8.29 12.68
C SER A 117 -1.13 8.29 11.37
N GLU A 118 -2.42 7.98 11.44
CA GLU A 118 -3.36 8.22 10.33
C GLU A 118 -4.38 9.29 10.74
N ARG A 119 -4.51 10.36 9.94
CA ARG A 119 -5.18 11.61 10.33
C ARG A 119 -6.67 11.71 9.97
N LEU A 120 -7.24 10.82 9.15
CA LEU A 120 -8.64 10.91 8.70
C LEU A 120 -9.37 9.56 8.55
N TYR A 121 -8.66 8.49 8.21
CA TYR A 121 -9.13 7.11 8.14
C TYR A 121 -7.97 6.24 8.59
N SER A 122 -8.21 5.23 9.42
CA SER A 122 -7.19 4.23 9.74
C SER A 122 -7.25 3.09 8.72
N PHE A 123 -6.15 2.38 8.47
CA PHE A 123 -6.18 1.13 7.71
C PHE A 123 -7.22 0.14 8.27
N SER A 124 -7.46 0.16 9.58
CA SER A 124 -8.52 -0.60 10.25
C SER A 124 -9.93 -0.27 9.73
N ASP A 125 -10.19 0.99 9.37
CA ASP A 125 -11.52 1.46 8.94
C ASP A 125 -11.88 1.10 7.49
N LEU A 126 -10.91 0.62 6.70
CA LEU A 126 -11.16 0.20 5.31
C LEU A 126 -12.12 -0.99 5.26
N GLN A 127 -13.08 -0.92 4.35
CA GLN A 127 -14.09 -1.96 4.16
C GLN A 127 -13.45 -3.21 3.56
N SER A 128 -13.67 -4.36 4.18
CA SER A 128 -13.12 -5.65 3.74
C SER A 128 -14.06 -6.46 2.86
N ASN A 129 -15.36 -6.12 2.79
CA ASN A 129 -16.41 -6.84 2.03
C ASN A 129 -16.35 -8.38 2.16
N ILE A 130 -15.83 -8.89 3.27
CA ILE A 130 -15.43 -10.29 3.40
C ILE A 130 -16.61 -11.26 3.26
N GLU A 131 -17.80 -10.81 3.67
CA GLU A 131 -19.07 -11.54 3.63
C GLU A 131 -19.59 -11.72 2.19
N GLN A 132 -19.11 -10.91 1.24
CA GLN A 132 -19.51 -10.96 -0.18
C GLN A 132 -18.54 -11.80 -1.03
N LEU A 133 -17.43 -12.27 -0.46
CA LEU A 133 -16.44 -13.07 -1.18
C LEU A 133 -16.90 -14.53 -1.30
N SER A 134 -16.76 -15.11 -2.49
CA SER A 134 -16.90 -16.56 -2.67
C SER A 134 -15.77 -17.31 -1.96
N GLU A 135 -15.95 -18.61 -1.69
CA GLU A 135 -14.88 -19.41 -1.07
C GLU A 135 -13.64 -19.51 -1.96
N GLU A 136 -13.80 -19.59 -3.28
CA GLU A 136 -12.68 -19.56 -4.22
C GLU A 136 -11.89 -18.25 -4.13
N MET A 137 -12.58 -17.10 -4.05
CA MET A 137 -11.92 -15.81 -3.84
C MET A 137 -11.18 -15.79 -2.51
N LYS A 138 -11.80 -16.30 -1.43
CA LYS A 138 -11.14 -16.41 -0.12
C LYS A 138 -9.91 -17.30 -0.18
N ASP A 139 -9.92 -18.41 -0.91
CA ASP A 139 -8.74 -19.27 -1.11
C ASP A 139 -7.62 -18.52 -1.84
N GLY A 140 -7.95 -17.78 -2.90
CA GLY A 140 -6.98 -16.90 -3.59
C GLY A 140 -6.35 -15.88 -2.64
N LEU A 141 -7.14 -15.23 -1.79
CA LEU A 141 -6.65 -14.26 -0.80
C LEU A 141 -5.81 -14.95 0.30
N ARG A 142 -6.16 -16.17 0.73
CA ARG A 142 -5.35 -16.98 1.66
C ARG A 142 -3.97 -17.29 1.06
N HIS A 143 -3.89 -17.63 -0.22
CA HIS A 143 -2.62 -17.84 -0.90
C HIS A 143 -1.78 -16.56 -1.00
N LEU A 144 -2.40 -15.40 -1.25
CA LEU A 144 -1.69 -14.12 -1.20
C LEU A 144 -1.17 -13.80 0.20
N ALA A 145 -1.94 -14.09 1.24
CA ALA A 145 -1.51 -13.93 2.64
C ALA A 145 -0.30 -14.80 2.99
N GLN A 146 -0.30 -16.07 2.57
CA GLN A 146 0.85 -16.97 2.73
C GLN A 146 2.07 -16.47 1.96
N THR A 147 1.87 -16.00 0.72
CA THR A 147 2.94 -15.42 -0.10
C THR A 147 3.53 -14.17 0.55
N LEU A 148 2.68 -13.34 1.16
CA LEU A 148 3.10 -12.17 1.93
C LEU A 148 3.93 -12.57 3.15
N GLN A 149 3.50 -13.56 3.93
CA GLN A 149 4.27 -14.07 5.07
C GLN A 149 5.66 -14.54 4.64
N LEU A 150 5.74 -15.32 3.55
CA LEU A 150 7.02 -15.77 3.02
C LEU A 150 7.90 -14.61 2.55
N TYR A 151 7.31 -13.63 1.88
CA TYR A 151 8.00 -12.43 1.39
C TYR A 151 8.55 -11.58 2.54
N LEU A 152 7.80 -11.42 3.63
CA LEU A 152 8.17 -10.60 4.78
C LEU A 152 9.10 -11.31 5.77
N LYS A 153 9.28 -12.63 5.68
CA LYS A 153 10.03 -13.46 6.64
C LYS A 153 11.43 -12.94 6.99
N THR A 154 12.10 -12.26 6.07
CA THR A 154 13.44 -11.67 6.31
C THR A 154 13.41 -10.48 7.28
N GLU A 155 12.30 -9.74 7.33
CA GLU A 155 12.12 -8.56 8.19
C GLU A 155 11.22 -8.85 9.39
N ILE A 156 10.24 -9.74 9.24
CA ILE A 156 9.27 -10.12 10.27
C ILE A 156 9.32 -11.64 10.44
N GLN A 157 10.07 -12.09 11.44
CA GLN A 157 10.26 -13.52 11.73
C GLN A 157 9.11 -14.08 12.57
N ASP A 158 8.54 -13.26 13.45
CA ASP A 158 7.42 -13.64 14.30
C ASP A 158 6.25 -12.68 14.10
N ALA A 159 5.25 -13.15 13.35
CA ALA A 159 4.03 -12.40 13.07
C ALA A 159 3.11 -12.30 14.29
N SER A 160 3.31 -13.10 15.34
CA SER A 160 2.49 -13.05 16.57
C SER A 160 2.70 -11.77 17.37
N HIS A 161 3.83 -11.09 17.16
CA HIS A 161 4.15 -9.80 17.77
C HIS A 161 3.63 -8.59 16.98
N LEU A 162 3.01 -8.82 15.81
CA LEU A 162 2.41 -7.72 15.07
C LEU A 162 1.14 -7.24 15.78
N PRO A 163 0.87 -5.92 15.77
CA PRO A 163 -0.38 -5.39 16.29
C PRO A 163 -1.60 -6.09 15.66
N PRO A 164 -2.69 -6.34 16.40
CA PRO A 164 -3.88 -7.02 15.88
C PRO A 164 -4.53 -6.39 14.64
N VAL A 165 -4.26 -5.10 14.37
CA VAL A 165 -4.68 -4.42 13.14
C VAL A 165 -4.00 -4.98 11.88
N ILE A 166 -2.88 -5.67 12.03
CA ILE A 166 -2.13 -6.30 10.95
C ILE A 166 -2.56 -7.76 10.83
N ASP A 167 -3.67 -7.97 10.12
CA ASP A 167 -4.09 -9.27 9.62
C ASP A 167 -3.78 -9.34 8.12
N PHE A 168 -2.87 -10.24 7.73
CA PHE A 168 -2.43 -10.38 6.35
C PHE A 168 -3.57 -10.76 5.39
N PHE A 169 -4.54 -11.55 5.83
CA PHE A 169 -5.71 -11.87 5.03
C PHE A 169 -6.59 -10.64 4.87
N GLN A 170 -6.87 -9.92 5.97
CA GLN A 170 -7.67 -8.69 5.93
C GLN A 170 -7.02 -7.58 5.10
N ILE A 171 -5.68 -7.57 5.01
CA ILE A 171 -4.99 -6.60 4.15
C ILE A 171 -5.40 -6.79 2.69
N PHE A 172 -5.55 -8.04 2.24
CA PHE A 172 -5.96 -8.35 0.88
C PHE A 172 -7.47 -8.28 0.64
N THR A 173 -8.30 -8.32 1.68
CA THR A 173 -9.75 -8.11 1.54
C THR A 173 -10.09 -6.61 1.44
N LYS A 174 -9.24 -5.75 2.02
CA LYS A 174 -9.35 -4.28 1.93
C LYS A 174 -8.76 -3.68 0.65
N GLY A 175 -7.93 -4.44 -0.07
CA GLY A 175 -7.19 -4.00 -1.27
C GLY A 175 -7.99 -3.94 -2.58
N PRO A 176 -9.00 -4.81 -2.80
CA PRO A 176 -9.84 -4.75 -4.00
C PRO A 176 -11.31 -4.54 -3.63
N CYS A 177 -11.72 -3.29 -3.43
CA CYS A 177 -13.12 -2.92 -3.59
C CYS A 177 -13.38 -2.70 -5.10
N GLY A 178 -13.62 -3.78 -5.84
CA GLY A 178 -14.04 -3.75 -7.25
C GLY A 178 -13.19 -4.60 -8.18
N LEU A 179 -13.56 -5.87 -8.28
CA LEU A 179 -13.57 -6.62 -9.55
C LEU A 179 -15.02 -7.02 -9.81
#